data_AF-A0A1Q9DXA7-F1
#
_entry.id   AF-A0A1Q9DXA7-F1
#
_cell.length_a   1.000
_cell.length_b   1.000
_cell.length_c   1.000
_cell.angle_alpha   90.00
_cell.angle_beta   90.00
_cell.angle_gamma   90.00
#
_symmetry.space_group_name_H-M   'P 1'
#
loop_
_entity.id
_entity.type
_entity.pdbx_description
1 polymer ?
#
loop_
_entity_poly.entity_id
_entity_poly.type
_entity_poly.pdbx_seq_one_letter_code
_entity_poly.pdbx_strand_id
1 'polypeptide(L)'
;MAQPALPAWHLTEQPVVRAQVALKTSRSRFPSARFSGSAALATFAAQLAIRRCAKGRAWRSESRILRAAADFSENKMLHAMLHVRDLDDSLAFYEALGLRTLSCNRRPSGGGTAFVGPGKLRDKENFALELASAKDPDKPLQQGGFQGLVISGGPGEKVDPNGYPMSFSESGQQGSVLSLRLQTSNLRDATDFYEQLGMKVVGKDAGTASLAYASGPQTMLTLKQIASEVGPSTGFDHLVVSTADVEDATSALETVGVKVLMPPTNMFGMNIAGFVDCDGYKIYLVKESDFQQD
;
A
#
# COMPACT_ATOMS: atom_id res chain seq x y z
N MET A 1 6.99 -9.97 56.03
CA MET A 1 7.80 -9.30 54.99
C MET A 1 6.86 -8.84 53.91
N ALA A 2 6.94 -7.56 53.55
CA ALA A 2 5.89 -6.77 52.92
C ALA A 2 5.77 -6.97 51.40
N GLN A 3 4.54 -6.81 50.88
CA GLN A 3 4.25 -6.66 49.45
C GLN A 3 4.69 -5.26 48.95
N PRO A 4 5.15 -5.11 47.70
CA PRO A 4 5.48 -3.80 47.16
C PRO A 4 4.21 -3.08 46.66
N ALA A 5 4.05 -1.82 47.07
CA ALA A 5 3.00 -0.91 46.63
C ALA A 5 3.32 -0.30 45.25
N LEU A 6 2.30 -0.19 44.40
CA LEU A 6 2.36 0.54 43.13
C LEU A 6 2.17 2.05 43.36
N PRO A 7 2.83 2.94 42.58
CA PRO A 7 2.68 4.38 42.77
C PRO A 7 1.37 4.91 42.18
N ALA A 8 0.70 5.76 42.95
CA ALA A 8 -0.47 6.53 42.57
C ALA A 8 -0.07 7.73 41.68
N TRP A 9 -0.64 7.81 40.47
CA TRP A 9 -0.52 8.99 39.62
C TRP A 9 -1.60 10.01 40.00
N HIS A 10 -1.16 11.17 40.50
CA HIS A 10 -2.01 12.31 40.78
C HIS A 10 -2.42 13.02 39.48
N LEU A 11 -3.73 13.13 39.24
CA LEU A 11 -4.33 14.04 38.27
C LEU A 11 -4.28 15.46 38.85
N THR A 12 -3.49 16.34 38.25
CA THR A 12 -3.56 17.79 38.48
C THR A 12 -4.32 18.44 37.34
N GLU A 13 -5.51 18.98 37.65
CA GLU A 13 -6.29 19.81 36.74
C GLU A 13 -5.55 21.12 36.44
N GLN A 14 -5.41 21.45 35.16
CA GLN A 14 -4.94 22.77 34.72
C GLN A 14 -6.12 23.65 34.26
N PRO A 15 -6.10 24.97 34.53
CA PRO A 15 -7.22 25.85 34.25
C PRO A 15 -7.33 26.22 32.75
N VAL A 16 -8.57 26.21 32.26
CA VAL A 16 -8.96 26.63 30.91
C VAL A 16 -8.88 28.15 30.80
N VAL A 17 -7.96 28.67 29.98
CA VAL A 17 -7.89 30.09 29.62
C VAL A 17 -8.81 30.34 28.41
N ARG A 18 -9.91 31.07 28.64
CA ARG A 18 -10.79 31.61 27.58
C ARG A 18 -10.12 32.81 26.91
N ALA A 19 -9.71 32.66 25.65
CA ALA A 19 -9.35 33.80 24.81
C ALA A 19 -10.62 34.39 24.16
N GLN A 20 -11.00 35.61 24.55
CA GLN A 20 -11.99 36.44 23.85
C GLN A 20 -11.31 37.11 22.65
N VAL A 21 -11.76 36.80 21.43
CA VAL A 21 -11.37 37.56 20.23
C VAL A 21 -12.43 38.62 19.97
N ALA A 22 -12.05 39.89 20.16
CA ALA A 22 -12.86 41.05 19.84
C ALA A 22 -12.84 41.32 18.32
N LEU A 23 -14.03 41.30 17.70
CA LEU A 23 -14.25 41.75 16.33
C LEU A 23 -14.15 43.28 16.29
N LYS A 24 -13.05 43.81 15.75
CA LYS A 24 -12.95 45.21 15.33
C LYS A 24 -13.27 45.32 13.84
N THR A 25 -14.43 45.89 13.55
CA THR A 25 -14.81 46.38 12.22
C THR A 25 -14.05 47.67 11.91
N SER A 26 -13.19 47.69 10.90
CA SER A 26 -12.69 48.94 10.30
C SER A 26 -12.90 48.92 8.79
N ARG A 27 -13.75 49.83 8.32
CA ARG A 27 -13.94 50.14 6.89
C ARG A 27 -12.70 50.87 6.38
N SER A 28 -12.00 50.30 5.39
CA SER A 28 -11.00 51.01 4.59
C SER A 28 -11.42 51.06 3.12
N ARG A 29 -11.36 52.27 2.57
CA ARG A 29 -11.73 52.66 1.22
C ARG A 29 -10.83 51.98 0.18
N PHE A 30 -11.44 51.56 -0.93
CA PHE A 30 -10.75 51.13 -2.16
C PHE A 30 -10.11 52.32 -2.88
N PRO A 31 -8.86 52.19 -3.36
CA PRO A 31 -8.41 52.87 -4.56
C PRO A 31 -8.36 51.89 -5.74
N SER A 32 -8.96 52.32 -6.85
CA SER A 32 -8.88 51.67 -8.15
C SER A 32 -7.48 51.82 -8.74
N ALA A 33 -6.76 50.72 -8.95
CA ALA A 33 -5.56 50.68 -9.78
C ALA A 33 -5.83 49.76 -10.99
N ARG A 34 -5.79 50.35 -12.19
CA ARG A 34 -5.75 49.62 -13.46
C ARG A 34 -4.38 48.96 -13.58
N PHE A 35 -4.35 47.64 -13.72
CA PHE A 35 -3.15 46.91 -14.15
C PHE A 35 -3.42 46.29 -15.52
N SER A 36 -2.79 46.84 -16.54
CA SER A 36 -2.53 46.19 -17.82
C SER A 36 -1.27 45.34 -17.67
N GLY A 37 -1.31 44.07 -18.06
CA GLY A 37 -0.09 43.24 -18.08
C GLY A 37 -0.38 41.76 -18.23
N SER A 38 -0.53 41.31 -19.47
CA SER A 38 -0.45 39.90 -19.86
C SER A 38 0.90 39.31 -19.45
N ALA A 39 0.99 38.57 -18.33
CA ALA A 39 2.08 37.62 -18.05
C ALA A 39 1.90 36.81 -16.73
N ALA A 40 0.68 36.51 -16.27
CA ALA A 40 0.47 35.80 -15.00
C ALA A 40 -0.55 34.64 -15.08
N LEU A 41 -0.61 33.96 -16.24
CA LEU A 41 -1.44 32.76 -16.45
C LEU A 41 -0.63 31.47 -16.65
N ALA A 42 0.70 31.52 -16.53
CA ALA A 42 1.60 30.41 -16.85
C ALA A 42 2.26 29.73 -15.64
N THR A 43 1.82 30.00 -14.40
CA THR A 43 2.47 29.43 -13.19
C THR A 43 1.48 28.92 -12.13
N PHE A 44 0.31 28.43 -12.58
CA PHE A 44 -0.57 27.59 -11.76
C PHE A 44 -0.95 26.26 -12.45
N ALA A 45 -0.54 26.08 -13.71
CA ALA A 45 -0.88 24.90 -14.53
C ALA A 45 0.15 23.76 -14.45
N ALA A 46 1.27 23.94 -13.74
CA ALA A 46 2.35 22.94 -13.66
C ALA A 46 2.34 22.09 -12.37
N GLN A 47 1.43 22.36 -11.42
CA GLN A 47 1.26 21.56 -10.18
C GLN A 47 -0.02 20.72 -10.16
N LEU A 48 -0.79 20.71 -11.25
CA LEU A 48 -2.02 19.91 -11.41
C LEU A 48 -1.86 18.79 -12.47
N ALA A 49 -0.64 18.30 -12.64
CA ALA A 49 -0.29 17.29 -13.65
C ALA A 49 -0.10 15.87 -13.08
N ILE A 50 -0.73 15.56 -11.94
CA ILE A 50 -1.15 14.18 -11.68
C ILE A 50 -2.34 13.93 -12.60
N ARG A 51 -2.05 13.58 -13.86
CA ARG A 51 -3.08 13.21 -14.82
C ARG A 51 -3.79 11.99 -14.27
N ARG A 52 -5.05 12.21 -13.87
CA ARG A 52 -6.09 11.22 -13.59
C ARG A 52 -5.82 9.94 -14.40
N CYS A 53 -5.63 8.82 -13.70
CA CYS A 53 -5.88 7.49 -14.27
C CYS A 53 -7.22 7.58 -15.02
N ALA A 54 -7.26 7.24 -16.31
CA ALA A 54 -8.26 7.71 -17.27
C ALA A 54 -9.72 7.52 -16.77
N LYS A 55 -10.31 8.58 -16.19
CA LYS A 55 -11.66 8.53 -15.63
C LYS A 55 -12.70 8.55 -16.75
N GLY A 56 -13.42 7.44 -17.00
CA GLY A 56 -14.66 7.48 -17.80
C GLY A 56 -15.06 6.22 -18.55
N ARG A 57 -16.15 6.32 -19.33
CA ARG A 57 -16.71 5.22 -20.16
C ARG A 57 -15.76 4.67 -21.22
N ALA A 58 -14.80 5.48 -21.70
CA ALA A 58 -13.78 5.07 -22.68
C ALA A 58 -12.85 3.98 -22.14
N TRP A 59 -12.49 4.10 -20.86
CA TRP A 59 -11.65 3.14 -20.14
C TRP A 59 -12.27 1.73 -20.08
N ARG A 60 -13.62 1.63 -20.10
CA ARG A 60 -14.36 0.34 -20.09
C ARG A 60 -14.44 -0.36 -21.45
N SER A 61 -14.44 0.38 -22.55
CA SER A 61 -14.32 -0.23 -23.89
C SER A 61 -12.91 -0.76 -24.14
N GLU A 62 -11.90 -0.11 -23.58
CA GLU A 62 -10.49 -0.49 -23.70
C GLU A 62 -10.13 -1.70 -22.82
N SER A 63 -10.87 -1.95 -21.72
CA SER A 63 -10.62 -3.13 -20.87
C SER A 63 -10.93 -4.47 -21.56
N ARG A 64 -11.76 -4.48 -22.61
CA ARG A 64 -11.95 -5.67 -23.47
C ARG A 64 -10.78 -5.87 -24.45
N ILE A 65 -10.13 -4.78 -24.85
CA ILE A 65 -8.95 -4.81 -25.73
C ILE A 65 -7.73 -5.32 -24.95
N LEU A 66 -7.60 -4.94 -23.67
CA LEU A 66 -6.56 -5.45 -22.76
C LEU A 66 -6.54 -6.98 -22.64
N ARG A 67 -7.70 -7.59 -22.37
CA ARG A 67 -7.81 -9.05 -22.22
C ARG A 67 -7.50 -9.82 -23.52
N ALA A 68 -7.47 -9.12 -24.66
CA ALA A 68 -7.06 -9.70 -25.93
C ALA A 68 -5.55 -9.53 -26.19
N ALA A 69 -4.87 -8.62 -25.49
CA ALA A 69 -3.46 -8.27 -25.68
C ALA A 69 -2.51 -8.90 -24.64
N ALA A 70 -2.99 -9.14 -23.42
CA ALA A 70 -2.24 -9.82 -22.37
C ALA A 70 -3.17 -10.69 -21.53
N ASP A 71 -2.64 -11.83 -21.05
CA ASP A 71 -3.36 -12.72 -20.15
C ASP A 71 -3.00 -12.44 -18.69
N PHE A 72 -3.98 -11.93 -17.95
CA PHE A 72 -3.89 -11.68 -16.51
C PHE A 72 -4.69 -12.68 -15.67
N SER A 73 -5.32 -13.68 -16.30
CA SER A 73 -6.27 -14.58 -15.62
C SER A 73 -5.61 -15.50 -14.60
N GLU A 74 -4.33 -15.82 -14.80
CA GLU A 74 -3.51 -16.66 -13.92
C GLU A 74 -2.57 -15.84 -13.02
N ASN A 75 -2.73 -14.51 -12.97
CA ASN A 75 -1.95 -13.68 -12.05
C ASN A 75 -2.20 -14.09 -10.59
N LYS A 76 -1.16 -13.95 -9.76
CA LYS A 76 -1.18 -14.28 -8.33
C LYS A 76 -0.63 -13.12 -7.53
N MET A 77 -1.16 -12.90 -6.33
CA MET A 77 -0.63 -11.91 -5.38
C MET A 77 0.51 -12.56 -4.59
N LEU A 78 1.74 -12.09 -4.76
CA LEU A 78 2.92 -12.81 -4.27
C LEU A 78 3.42 -12.30 -2.92
N HIS A 79 3.72 -11.00 -2.82
CA HIS A 79 4.16 -10.40 -1.57
C HIS A 79 3.90 -8.91 -1.52
N ALA A 80 3.90 -8.35 -0.32
CA ALA A 80 3.95 -6.91 -0.09
C ALA A 80 5.19 -6.55 0.73
N MET A 81 5.78 -5.41 0.40
CA MET A 81 6.97 -4.91 1.08
C MET A 81 6.60 -3.83 2.09
N LEU A 82 7.06 -4.01 3.33
CA LEU A 82 6.98 -3.05 4.42
C LEU A 82 8.37 -2.65 4.87
N HIS A 83 8.61 -1.34 5.00
CA HIS A 83 9.79 -0.85 5.69
C HIS A 83 9.70 -1.12 7.19
N VAL A 84 10.81 -1.46 7.82
CA VAL A 84 10.89 -1.67 9.28
C VAL A 84 12.08 -0.92 9.85
N ARG A 85 11.91 -0.31 11.02
CA ARG A 85 12.95 0.50 11.67
C ARG A 85 14.06 -0.40 12.25
N ASP A 86 13.65 -1.50 12.87
CA ASP A 86 14.55 -2.55 13.34
C ASP A 86 14.07 -3.89 12.77
N LEU A 87 14.96 -4.58 12.04
CA LEU A 87 14.63 -5.84 11.38
C LEU A 87 14.52 -7.00 12.38
N ASP A 88 15.30 -6.98 13.45
CA ASP A 88 15.32 -8.04 14.46
C ASP A 88 14.09 -7.99 15.34
N ASP A 89 13.74 -6.79 15.81
CA ASP A 89 12.52 -6.58 16.58
C ASP A 89 11.27 -6.95 15.75
N SER A 90 11.29 -6.63 14.46
CA SER A 90 10.19 -6.98 13.56
C SER A 90 10.10 -8.48 13.33
N LEU A 91 11.21 -9.16 13.07
CA LEU A 91 11.23 -10.63 12.90
C LEU A 91 10.75 -11.33 14.16
N ALA A 92 11.29 -10.96 15.32
CA ALA A 92 10.86 -11.51 16.61
C ALA A 92 9.35 -11.32 16.85
N PHE A 93 8.81 -10.15 16.47
CA PHE A 93 7.39 -9.87 16.56
C PHE A 93 6.56 -10.80 15.65
N TYR A 94 6.88 -10.91 14.36
CA TYR A 94 6.11 -11.76 13.43
C TYR A 94 6.26 -13.25 13.75
N GLU A 95 7.43 -13.69 14.22
CA GLU A 95 7.64 -15.07 14.70
C GLU A 95 6.81 -15.38 15.95
N ALA A 96 6.67 -14.44 16.87
CA ALA A 96 5.79 -14.58 18.03
C ALA A 96 4.30 -14.66 17.65
N LEU A 97 3.91 -14.18 16.47
CA LEU A 97 2.58 -14.37 15.89
C LEU A 97 2.43 -15.70 15.13
N GLY A 98 3.49 -16.49 15.03
CA GLY A 98 3.50 -17.78 14.33
C GLY A 98 3.84 -17.70 12.84
N LEU A 99 4.30 -16.56 12.33
CA LEU A 99 4.85 -16.47 10.97
C LEU A 99 6.26 -17.08 10.96
N ARG A 100 6.68 -17.64 9.83
CA ARG A 100 8.05 -18.17 9.68
C ARG A 100 8.90 -17.21 8.88
N THR A 101 10.14 -17.03 9.30
CA THR A 101 11.18 -16.40 8.49
C THR A 101 11.57 -17.33 7.34
N LEU A 102 11.23 -16.93 6.11
CA LEU A 102 11.47 -17.69 4.88
C LEU A 102 12.87 -17.42 4.31
N SER A 103 13.37 -16.20 4.50
CA SER A 103 14.75 -15.80 4.20
C SER A 103 15.11 -14.55 5.00
N CYS A 104 16.39 -14.36 5.29
CA CYS A 104 16.90 -13.14 5.90
C CYS A 104 18.28 -12.82 5.33
N ASN A 105 18.37 -11.71 4.59
CA ASN A 105 19.58 -11.23 3.95
C ASN A 105 20.01 -9.92 4.60
N ARG A 106 21.10 -9.96 5.37
CA ARG A 106 21.68 -8.77 6.01
C ARG A 106 22.79 -8.17 5.16
N ARG A 107 22.84 -6.84 5.14
CA ARG A 107 23.92 -6.11 4.47
C ARG A 107 25.07 -5.88 5.45
N PRO A 108 26.35 -5.99 5.02
CA PRO A 108 27.50 -5.69 5.87
C PRO A 108 27.48 -4.25 6.42
N SER A 109 26.90 -3.31 5.67
CA SER A 109 26.75 -1.90 6.05
C SER A 109 25.63 -1.64 7.07
N GLY A 110 24.93 -2.68 7.53
CA GLY A 110 23.75 -2.56 8.37
C GLY A 110 22.43 -2.67 7.60
N GLY A 111 21.39 -3.06 8.33
CA GLY A 111 20.06 -3.37 7.80
C GLY A 111 20.02 -4.64 6.96
N GLY A 112 18.88 -4.87 6.32
CA GLY A 112 18.66 -6.06 5.51
C GLY A 112 17.25 -6.14 4.96
N THR A 113 16.96 -7.29 4.36
CA THR A 113 15.64 -7.68 3.89
C THR A 113 15.35 -9.09 4.38
N ALA A 114 14.14 -9.32 4.87
CA ALA A 114 13.66 -10.65 5.23
C ALA A 114 12.29 -10.89 4.62
N PHE A 115 11.96 -12.15 4.36
CA PHE A 115 10.62 -12.56 3.95
C PHE A 115 10.01 -13.38 5.08
N VAL A 116 8.77 -13.07 5.47
CA VAL A 116 8.02 -13.80 6.49
C VAL A 116 6.66 -14.23 5.96
N GLY A 117 6.21 -15.42 6.35
CA GLY A 117 4.90 -15.94 5.96
C GLY A 117 4.78 -17.45 6.09
N PRO A 118 3.69 -18.03 5.59
CA PRO A 118 3.53 -19.48 5.46
C PRO A 118 4.34 -20.00 4.25
N GLY A 119 4.38 -21.32 4.08
CA GLY A 119 4.98 -21.93 2.88
C GLY A 119 6.50 -21.80 2.78
N LYS A 120 7.00 -21.76 1.55
CA LYS A 120 8.41 -21.55 1.22
C LYS A 120 8.58 -20.21 0.50
N LEU A 121 9.80 -19.67 0.54
CA LEU A 121 10.13 -18.49 -0.23
C LEU A 121 9.81 -18.71 -1.72
N ARG A 122 9.02 -17.81 -2.32
CA ARG A 122 8.66 -17.80 -3.75
C ARG A 122 7.94 -19.06 -4.23
N ASP A 123 7.13 -19.70 -3.38
CA ASP A 123 6.36 -20.90 -3.79
C ASP A 123 5.13 -20.59 -4.64
N LYS A 124 4.73 -19.31 -4.75
CA LYS A 124 3.54 -18.82 -5.49
C LYS A 124 2.20 -19.33 -4.96
N GLU A 125 2.20 -20.11 -3.90
CA GLU A 125 0.99 -20.65 -3.26
C GLU A 125 0.70 -19.93 -1.94
N ASN A 126 1.72 -19.27 -1.37
CA ASN A 126 1.64 -18.52 -0.13
C ASN A 126 2.05 -17.05 -0.33
N PHE A 127 1.29 -16.14 0.28
CA PHE A 127 1.63 -14.72 0.30
C PHE A 127 2.65 -14.44 1.40
N ALA A 128 3.71 -13.71 1.05
CA ALA A 128 4.74 -13.31 2.01
C ALA A 128 4.71 -11.80 2.29
N LEU A 129 5.20 -11.42 3.47
CA LEU A 129 5.61 -10.05 3.75
C LEU A 129 7.11 -9.94 3.54
N GLU A 130 7.53 -9.02 2.70
CA GLU A 130 8.92 -8.59 2.61
C GLU A 130 9.14 -7.45 3.62
N LEU A 131 9.99 -7.68 4.61
CA LEU A 131 10.41 -6.68 5.58
C LEU A 131 11.78 -6.15 5.15
N ALA A 132 11.90 -4.86 4.88
CA ALA A 132 13.21 -4.27 4.59
C ALA A 132 13.53 -3.09 5.51
N SER A 133 14.79 -2.97 5.92
CA SER A 133 15.19 -1.89 6.80
C SER A 133 14.87 -0.52 6.20
N ALA A 134 14.25 0.33 7.02
CA ALA A 134 13.97 1.71 6.69
C ALA A 134 15.28 2.48 6.42
N LYS A 135 15.21 3.46 5.51
CA LYS A 135 16.36 4.31 5.19
C LYS A 135 16.82 5.16 6.37
N ASP A 136 15.87 5.57 7.21
CA ASP A 136 16.08 6.39 8.40
C ASP A 136 15.31 5.76 9.57
N PRO A 137 15.94 4.83 10.31
CA PRO A 137 15.27 4.04 11.34
C PRO A 137 14.85 4.86 12.56
N ASP A 138 15.44 6.05 12.75
CA ASP A 138 15.11 6.94 13.87
C ASP A 138 13.80 7.72 13.65
N LYS A 139 13.29 7.76 12.40
CA LYS A 139 12.04 8.45 12.07
C LYS A 139 10.85 7.50 12.11
N PRO A 140 9.70 7.95 12.64
CA PRO A 140 8.44 7.22 12.51
C PRO A 140 8.09 6.99 11.04
N LEU A 141 7.60 5.80 10.73
CA LEU A 141 7.14 5.47 9.38
C LEU A 141 5.73 6.02 9.16
N GLN A 142 5.56 6.73 8.04
CA GLN A 142 4.28 7.23 7.59
C GLN A 142 3.53 6.10 6.88
N GLN A 143 2.30 5.86 7.32
CA GLN A 143 1.48 4.76 6.81
C GLN A 143 0.79 5.11 5.49
N GLY A 144 0.65 6.39 5.17
CA GLY A 144 -0.14 6.83 4.03
C GLY A 144 -1.54 6.22 4.09
N GLY A 145 -1.96 5.56 3.01
CA GLY A 145 -3.22 4.82 2.98
C GLY A 145 -3.13 3.35 3.42
N PHE A 146 -1.98 2.85 3.89
CA PHE A 146 -1.90 1.49 4.41
C PHE A 146 -2.65 1.39 5.75
N GLN A 147 -3.66 0.51 5.79
CA GLN A 147 -4.52 0.30 6.97
C GLN A 147 -4.17 -0.98 7.74
N GLY A 148 -3.07 -1.62 7.38
CA GLY A 148 -2.61 -2.80 8.08
C GLY A 148 -3.03 -4.12 7.43
N LEU A 149 -2.84 -5.18 8.20
CA LEU A 149 -3.04 -6.55 7.76
C LEU A 149 -4.16 -7.24 8.54
N VAL A 150 -4.75 -8.25 7.92
CA VAL A 150 -5.53 -9.28 8.61
C VAL A 150 -4.70 -10.56 8.60
N ILE A 151 -4.40 -11.12 9.77
CA ILE A 151 -3.57 -12.32 9.94
C ILE A 151 -4.39 -13.43 10.60
N SER A 152 -4.24 -14.67 10.16
CA SER A 152 -4.86 -15.83 10.83
C SER A 152 -4.10 -16.25 12.09
N GLY A 153 -4.82 -16.76 13.09
CA GLY A 153 -4.22 -17.38 14.27
C GLY A 153 -4.69 -16.83 15.61
N GLY A 154 -5.82 -16.10 15.66
CA GLY A 154 -6.45 -15.75 16.93
C GLY A 154 -7.41 -14.55 16.84
N PRO A 155 -7.98 -14.12 17.97
CA PRO A 155 -8.80 -12.92 18.04
C PRO A 155 -7.98 -11.67 18.36
N GLY A 156 -8.55 -10.50 18.07
CA GLY A 156 -8.09 -9.21 18.57
C GLY A 156 -7.35 -8.35 17.54
N GLU A 157 -6.75 -7.28 18.05
CA GLU A 157 -5.99 -6.30 17.28
C GLU A 157 -4.63 -6.08 17.94
N LYS A 158 -3.61 -5.83 17.12
CA LYS A 158 -2.26 -5.46 17.57
C LYS A 158 -1.71 -4.37 16.66
N VAL A 159 -0.66 -3.72 17.13
CA VAL A 159 0.18 -2.84 16.33
C VAL A 159 1.59 -3.42 16.38
N ASP A 160 2.25 -3.51 15.22
CA ASP A 160 3.62 -4.01 15.15
C ASP A 160 4.62 -2.97 15.71
N PRO A 161 5.92 -3.31 15.88
CA PRO A 161 6.94 -2.39 16.38
C PRO A 161 7.13 -1.11 15.53
N ASN A 162 6.61 -1.10 14.30
CA ASN A 162 6.74 -0.04 13.31
C ASN A 162 5.47 0.82 13.19
N GLY A 163 4.41 0.50 13.93
CA GLY A 163 3.14 1.21 13.90
C GLY A 163 2.12 0.66 12.90
N TYR A 164 2.38 -0.51 12.29
CA TYR A 164 1.45 -1.15 11.36
C TYR A 164 0.27 -1.79 12.12
N PRO A 165 -0.98 -1.38 11.86
CA PRO A 165 -2.14 -2.01 12.47
C PRO A 165 -2.33 -3.45 11.99
N MET A 166 -2.79 -4.34 12.86
CA MET A 166 -3.14 -5.70 12.52
C MET A 166 -4.40 -6.11 13.25
N SER A 167 -5.27 -6.83 12.56
CA SER A 167 -6.39 -7.55 13.16
C SER A 167 -6.22 -9.03 12.90
N PHE A 168 -6.76 -9.87 13.77
CA PHE A 168 -6.60 -11.31 13.67
C PHE A 168 -7.93 -12.02 13.37
N SER A 169 -7.85 -13.09 12.60
CA SER A 169 -8.95 -14.01 12.36
C SER A 169 -8.66 -15.36 12.98
N GLU A 170 -9.70 -15.99 13.54
CA GLU A 170 -9.65 -17.38 13.99
C GLU A 170 -9.71 -18.37 12.81
N SER A 171 -10.08 -17.89 11.61
CA SER A 171 -10.11 -18.68 10.39
C SER A 171 -8.78 -18.64 9.62
N GLY A 172 -8.50 -19.72 8.88
CA GLY A 172 -7.32 -19.86 8.03
C GLY A 172 -6.16 -20.61 8.68
N GLN A 173 -5.19 -21.02 7.86
CA GLN A 173 -3.94 -21.62 8.34
C GLN A 173 -3.18 -20.60 9.18
N GLN A 174 -2.70 -20.96 10.37
CA GLN A 174 -1.96 -20.07 11.27
C GLN A 174 -0.78 -19.36 10.56
N GLY A 175 -0.63 -18.06 10.80
CA GLY A 175 0.47 -17.27 10.26
C GLY A 175 0.29 -16.85 8.79
N SER A 176 -0.90 -17.03 8.22
CA SER A 176 -1.23 -16.55 6.88
C SER A 176 -1.73 -15.11 6.92
N VAL A 177 -1.25 -14.29 5.98
CA VAL A 177 -1.85 -12.97 5.73
C VAL A 177 -3.13 -13.18 4.93
N LEU A 178 -4.27 -12.92 5.54
CA LEU A 178 -5.58 -13.09 4.92
C LEU A 178 -6.00 -11.85 4.12
N SER A 179 -5.59 -10.66 4.55
CA SER A 179 -5.86 -9.45 3.79
C SER A 179 -4.81 -8.37 3.98
N LEU A 180 -4.41 -7.77 2.86
CA LEU A 180 -3.70 -6.50 2.79
C LEU A 180 -4.73 -5.38 2.66
N ARG A 181 -4.74 -4.40 3.58
CA ARG A 181 -5.75 -3.33 3.59
C ARG A 181 -5.15 -1.99 3.19
N LEU A 182 -5.68 -1.38 2.13
CA LEU A 182 -5.28 -0.07 1.62
C LEU A 182 -6.48 0.89 1.59
N GLN A 183 -6.21 2.18 1.53
CA GLN A 183 -7.19 3.23 1.27
C GLN A 183 -7.17 3.61 -0.20
N THR A 184 -8.28 4.15 -0.68
CA THR A 184 -8.38 4.67 -2.04
C THR A 184 -9.23 5.94 -2.05
N SER A 185 -8.85 6.92 -2.86
CA SER A 185 -9.66 8.12 -3.09
C SER A 185 -10.88 7.86 -3.97
N ASN A 186 -10.86 6.77 -4.77
CA ASN A 186 -11.98 6.37 -5.61
C ASN A 186 -12.03 4.84 -5.74
N LEU A 187 -12.91 4.22 -4.98
CA LEU A 187 -13.05 2.76 -4.92
C LEU A 187 -13.41 2.16 -6.27
N ARG A 188 -14.19 2.88 -7.09
CA ARG A 188 -14.54 2.40 -8.41
C ARG A 188 -13.29 2.28 -9.28
N ASP A 189 -12.52 3.36 -9.40
CA ASP A 189 -11.32 3.42 -10.26
C ASP A 189 -10.26 2.42 -9.78
N ALA A 190 -10.07 2.28 -8.46
CA ALA A 190 -9.15 1.31 -7.89
C ALA A 190 -9.58 -0.15 -8.15
N THR A 191 -10.85 -0.47 -7.89
CA THR A 191 -11.41 -1.82 -8.19
C THR A 191 -11.22 -2.15 -9.65
N ASP A 192 -11.61 -1.20 -10.51
CA ASP A 192 -11.47 -1.26 -11.95
C ASP A 192 -10.00 -1.60 -12.32
N PHE A 193 -9.00 -0.88 -11.79
CA PHE A 193 -7.56 -1.16 -12.03
C PHE A 193 -7.16 -2.60 -11.65
N TYR A 194 -7.47 -3.05 -10.44
CA TYR A 194 -7.06 -4.40 -9.99
C TYR A 194 -7.82 -5.53 -10.70
N GLU A 195 -9.06 -5.31 -11.15
CA GLU A 195 -9.78 -6.26 -12.01
C GLU A 195 -9.13 -6.41 -13.40
N GLN A 196 -8.43 -5.38 -13.89
CA GLN A 196 -7.63 -5.50 -15.12
C GLN A 196 -6.43 -6.41 -14.91
N LEU A 197 -5.79 -6.32 -13.74
CA LEU A 197 -4.69 -7.20 -13.35
C LEU A 197 -5.11 -8.62 -12.99
N GLY A 198 -6.37 -9.00 -13.24
CA GLY A 198 -6.88 -10.37 -13.08
C GLY A 198 -7.70 -10.62 -11.81
N MET A 199 -7.70 -9.70 -10.84
CA MET A 199 -8.44 -9.91 -9.61
C MET A 199 -9.96 -9.92 -9.83
N LYS A 200 -10.69 -10.52 -8.88
CA LYS A 200 -12.14 -10.50 -8.79
C LYS A 200 -12.57 -9.87 -7.48
N VAL A 201 -13.64 -9.07 -7.52
CA VAL A 201 -14.32 -8.61 -6.31
C VAL A 201 -14.99 -9.81 -5.64
N VAL A 202 -14.52 -10.15 -4.44
CA VAL A 202 -15.04 -11.26 -3.62
C VAL A 202 -15.87 -10.77 -2.43
N GLY A 203 -15.79 -9.48 -2.10
CA GLY A 203 -16.60 -8.85 -1.06
C GLY A 203 -16.78 -7.36 -1.34
N LYS A 204 -17.93 -6.81 -0.99
CA LYS A 204 -18.21 -5.38 -1.15
C LYS A 204 -19.21 -4.90 -0.11
N ASP A 205 -18.93 -3.76 0.47
CA ASP A 205 -19.83 -3.06 1.40
C ASP A 205 -19.88 -1.55 1.10
N ALA A 206 -20.49 -0.79 2.00
CA ALA A 206 -20.57 0.67 1.89
C ALA A 206 -19.17 1.32 2.02
N GLY A 207 -18.51 1.49 0.88
CA GLY A 207 -17.22 2.17 0.79
C GLY A 207 -16.02 1.23 0.87
N THR A 208 -16.19 -0.09 0.91
CA THR A 208 -15.09 -1.06 0.86
C THR A 208 -15.31 -2.08 -0.26
N ALA A 209 -14.22 -2.55 -0.87
CA ALA A 209 -14.20 -3.71 -1.75
C ALA A 209 -13.00 -4.61 -1.41
N SER A 210 -13.23 -5.91 -1.34
CA SER A 210 -12.19 -6.92 -1.21
C SER A 210 -12.05 -7.66 -2.52
N LEU A 211 -10.82 -7.76 -3.01
CA LEU A 211 -10.46 -8.41 -4.26
C LEU A 211 -9.48 -9.55 -4.01
N ALA A 212 -9.59 -10.62 -4.78
CA ALA A 212 -8.68 -11.76 -4.73
C ALA A 212 -8.41 -12.32 -6.13
N TYR A 213 -7.32 -13.07 -6.26
CA TYR A 213 -7.06 -13.89 -7.44
C TYR A 213 -7.78 -15.24 -7.35
N ALA A 214 -8.01 -15.86 -8.51
CA ALA A 214 -8.68 -17.15 -8.57
C ALA A 214 -7.77 -18.32 -8.14
N SER A 215 -6.46 -18.17 -8.29
CA SER A 215 -5.43 -19.16 -7.96
C SER A 215 -4.29 -18.54 -7.15
N GLY A 216 -3.43 -19.38 -6.57
CA GLY A 216 -2.34 -18.96 -5.69
C GLY A 216 -2.83 -18.51 -4.31
N PRO A 217 -2.14 -17.55 -3.66
CA PRO A 217 -2.44 -17.17 -2.30
C PRO A 217 -3.85 -16.60 -2.19
N GLN A 218 -4.59 -17.05 -1.19
CA GLN A 218 -5.97 -16.60 -0.92
C GLN A 218 -6.04 -15.24 -0.23
N THR A 219 -4.92 -14.51 -0.19
CA THR A 219 -4.82 -13.18 0.40
C THR A 219 -5.65 -12.17 -0.39
N MET A 220 -6.53 -11.45 0.29
CA MET A 220 -7.36 -10.41 -0.32
C MET A 220 -6.68 -9.04 -0.27
N LEU A 221 -6.76 -8.28 -1.36
CA LEU A 221 -6.60 -6.83 -1.30
C LEU A 221 -7.92 -6.19 -0.91
N THR A 222 -7.97 -5.56 0.26
CA THR A 222 -9.16 -4.83 0.71
C THR A 222 -8.93 -3.34 0.61
N LEU A 223 -9.74 -2.67 -0.19
CA LEU A 223 -9.69 -1.25 -0.49
C LEU A 223 -10.83 -0.54 0.23
N LYS A 224 -10.51 0.49 1.01
CA LYS A 224 -11.51 1.35 1.66
C LYS A 224 -11.48 2.76 1.08
N GLN A 225 -12.62 3.25 0.62
CA GLN A 225 -12.74 4.59 0.12
C GLN A 225 -12.59 5.62 1.23
N ILE A 226 -11.80 6.66 0.95
CA ILE A 226 -11.70 7.86 1.76
C ILE A 226 -12.19 9.07 0.95
N ALA A 227 -12.55 10.15 1.64
CA ALA A 227 -13.05 11.37 1.00
C ALA A 227 -11.94 12.25 0.40
N SER A 228 -10.68 12.00 0.78
CA SER A 228 -9.50 12.76 0.39
C SER A 228 -8.54 11.93 -0.45
N GLU A 229 -7.48 12.56 -0.95
CA GLU A 229 -6.37 11.85 -1.58
C GLU A 229 -5.62 10.99 -0.55
N VAL A 230 -5.02 9.90 -1.02
CA VAL A 230 -4.15 9.04 -0.22
C VAL A 230 -2.82 9.76 0.03
N GLY A 231 -2.43 9.86 1.30
CA GLY A 231 -1.16 10.49 1.69
C GLY A 231 0.06 9.63 1.37
N PRO A 232 1.27 10.22 1.35
CA PRO A 232 2.49 9.48 1.10
C PRO A 232 2.76 8.44 2.19
N SER A 233 3.38 7.33 1.80
CA SER A 233 3.86 6.29 2.70
C SER A 233 5.39 6.26 2.70
N THR A 234 5.97 6.12 3.89
CA THR A 234 7.36 5.66 4.05
C THR A 234 7.43 4.26 4.67
N GLY A 235 6.27 3.68 4.99
CA GLY A 235 6.13 2.34 5.55
C GLY A 235 5.86 1.28 4.49
N PHE A 236 4.61 1.17 4.03
CA PHE A 236 4.26 0.33 2.88
C PHE A 236 4.94 0.86 1.61
N ASP A 237 5.68 0.00 0.91
CA ASP A 237 6.39 0.38 -0.32
C ASP A 237 5.65 -0.09 -1.57
N HIS A 238 5.41 -1.40 -1.72
CA HIS A 238 4.84 -1.96 -2.93
C HIS A 238 4.13 -3.31 -2.73
N LEU A 239 3.32 -3.66 -3.74
CA LEU A 239 2.71 -4.98 -3.92
C LEU A 239 3.31 -5.66 -5.16
N VAL A 240 3.63 -6.95 -5.06
CA VAL A 240 4.13 -7.75 -6.18
C VAL A 240 3.09 -8.77 -6.62
N VAL A 241 2.89 -8.85 -7.93
CA VAL A 241 1.94 -9.72 -8.61
C VAL A 241 2.65 -10.49 -9.71
N SER A 242 2.37 -11.78 -9.86
CA SER A 242 2.90 -12.54 -11.01
C SER A 242 2.17 -12.19 -12.30
N THR A 243 2.85 -12.34 -13.43
CA THR A 243 2.25 -12.27 -14.77
C THR A 243 2.86 -13.33 -15.68
N ALA A 244 2.12 -13.79 -16.69
CA ALA A 244 2.62 -14.76 -17.66
C ALA A 244 3.75 -14.17 -18.53
N ASP A 245 3.56 -12.94 -18.99
CA ASP A 245 4.53 -12.17 -19.76
C ASP A 245 4.54 -10.71 -19.28
N VAL A 246 5.72 -10.15 -19.03
CA VAL A 246 5.91 -8.80 -18.49
C VAL A 246 5.88 -7.74 -19.59
N GLU A 247 6.35 -8.07 -20.80
CA GLU A 247 6.38 -7.15 -21.94
C GLU A 247 4.96 -6.92 -22.45
N ASP A 248 4.21 -8.00 -22.68
CA ASP A 248 2.81 -7.92 -23.12
C ASP A 248 1.95 -7.22 -22.07
N ALA A 249 2.14 -7.56 -20.79
CA ALA A 249 1.47 -6.89 -19.68
C ALA A 249 1.74 -5.39 -19.66
N THR A 250 3.00 -4.98 -19.85
CA THR A 250 3.38 -3.56 -19.90
C THR A 250 2.73 -2.85 -21.07
N SER A 251 2.85 -3.40 -22.28
CA SER A 251 2.26 -2.84 -23.50
C SER A 251 0.73 -2.67 -23.37
N ALA A 252 0.06 -3.67 -22.80
CA ALA A 252 -1.36 -3.62 -22.54
C ALA A 252 -1.69 -2.49 -21.54
N LEU A 253 -1.02 -2.45 -20.39
CA LEU A 253 -1.26 -1.43 -19.35
C LEU A 253 -0.95 0.00 -19.83
N GLU A 254 0.09 0.19 -20.64
CA GLU A 254 0.42 1.48 -21.26
C GLU A 254 -0.67 1.95 -22.22
N THR A 255 -1.26 1.04 -23.00
CA THR A 255 -2.33 1.34 -23.96
C THR A 255 -3.55 1.95 -23.28
N VAL A 256 -3.83 1.58 -22.03
CA VAL A 256 -4.95 2.13 -21.23
C VAL A 256 -4.54 3.26 -20.29
N GLY A 257 -3.31 3.76 -20.44
CA GLY A 257 -2.80 4.92 -19.71
C GLY A 257 -2.46 4.64 -18.25
N VAL A 258 -2.18 3.38 -17.87
CA VAL A 258 -1.55 3.10 -16.58
C VAL A 258 -0.14 3.67 -16.57
N LYS A 259 0.23 4.30 -15.46
CA LYS A 259 1.54 4.93 -15.31
C LYS A 259 2.61 3.87 -15.06
N VAL A 260 3.55 3.74 -15.99
CA VAL A 260 4.77 2.95 -15.80
C VAL A 260 5.72 3.69 -14.88
N LEU A 261 6.13 3.02 -13.80
CA LEU A 261 7.17 3.46 -12.86
C LEU A 261 8.55 3.00 -13.32
N MET A 262 8.63 1.75 -13.80
CA MET A 262 9.85 1.10 -14.24
C MET A 262 9.50 0.21 -15.44
N PRO A 263 10.09 0.46 -16.62
CA PRO A 263 9.85 -0.41 -17.78
C PRO A 263 10.37 -1.83 -17.51
N PRO A 264 9.93 -2.83 -18.29
CA PRO A 264 10.44 -4.19 -18.24
C PRO A 264 11.96 -4.23 -18.18
N THR A 265 12.48 -4.94 -17.19
CA THR A 265 13.92 -5.09 -16.97
C THR A 265 14.22 -6.41 -16.26
N ASN A 266 15.45 -6.90 -16.41
CA ASN A 266 15.92 -8.04 -15.63
C ASN A 266 16.64 -7.53 -14.38
N MET A 267 16.07 -7.83 -13.21
CA MET A 267 16.66 -7.53 -11.92
C MET A 267 16.55 -8.76 -11.03
N PHE A 268 17.65 -9.08 -10.33
CA PHE A 268 17.71 -10.27 -9.46
C PHE A 268 17.37 -11.58 -10.19
N GLY A 269 17.69 -11.67 -11.48
CA GLY A 269 17.41 -12.84 -12.31
C GLY A 269 15.96 -12.97 -12.78
N MET A 270 15.09 -12.00 -12.46
CA MET A 270 13.68 -12.02 -12.81
C MET A 270 13.34 -10.91 -13.79
N ASN A 271 12.46 -11.18 -14.75
CA ASN A 271 11.84 -10.12 -15.55
C ASN A 271 10.75 -9.42 -14.73
N ILE A 272 10.89 -8.10 -14.55
CA ILE A 272 10.06 -7.27 -13.69
C ILE A 272 9.72 -5.95 -14.41
N ALA A 273 8.47 -5.49 -14.25
CA ALA A 273 8.05 -4.12 -14.57
C ALA A 273 7.33 -3.50 -13.38
N GLY A 274 7.40 -2.18 -13.24
CA GLY A 274 6.79 -1.42 -12.15
C GLY A 274 5.76 -0.43 -12.66
N PHE A 275 4.66 -0.30 -11.93
CA PHE A 275 3.53 0.56 -12.24
C PHE A 275 3.08 1.36 -11.01
N VAL A 276 2.28 2.38 -11.24
CA VAL A 276 1.59 3.14 -10.20
C VAL A 276 0.09 3.03 -10.42
N ASP A 277 -0.64 2.65 -9.37
CA ASP A 277 -2.10 2.59 -9.41
C ASP A 277 -2.75 4.00 -9.36
N CYS A 278 -4.07 4.06 -9.23
CA CYS A 278 -4.80 5.33 -9.22
C CYS A 278 -4.56 6.21 -7.98
N ASP A 279 -4.03 5.65 -6.89
CA ASP A 279 -3.80 6.34 -5.62
C ASP A 279 -2.30 6.50 -5.29
N GLY A 280 -1.42 6.05 -6.17
CA GLY A 280 0.03 6.22 -6.01
C GLY A 280 0.77 4.99 -5.47
N TYR A 281 0.08 3.86 -5.25
CA TYR A 281 0.71 2.63 -4.81
C TYR A 281 1.55 2.02 -5.92
N LYS A 282 2.73 1.55 -5.55
CA LYS A 282 3.64 0.86 -6.47
C LYS A 282 3.23 -0.59 -6.60
N ILE A 283 3.05 -1.03 -7.84
CA ILE A 283 2.72 -2.41 -8.18
C ILE A 283 3.82 -2.94 -9.09
N TYR A 284 4.46 -4.04 -8.71
CA TYR A 284 5.43 -4.71 -9.56
C TYR A 284 4.84 -5.99 -10.15
N LEU A 285 4.94 -6.13 -11.46
CA LEU A 285 4.66 -7.38 -12.15
C LEU A 285 5.96 -8.14 -12.33
N VAL A 286 5.97 -9.42 -11.97
CA VAL A 286 7.10 -10.33 -12.16
C VAL A 286 6.67 -11.51 -13.02
N LYS A 287 7.52 -11.93 -13.95
CA LYS A 287 7.24 -13.12 -14.76
C LYS A 287 7.12 -14.36 -13.88
N GLU A 288 6.00 -15.08 -13.96
CA GLU A 288 5.71 -16.19 -13.04
C GLU A 288 6.75 -17.31 -13.11
N SER A 289 7.30 -17.59 -14.30
CA SER A 289 8.35 -18.61 -14.47
C SER A 289 9.63 -18.28 -13.73
N ASP A 290 9.91 -16.99 -13.56
CA ASP A 290 11.15 -16.49 -12.94
C ASP A 290 11.00 -16.38 -11.42
N PHE A 291 9.75 -16.29 -10.92
CA PHE A 291 9.40 -16.29 -9.51
C PHE A 291 9.33 -17.71 -8.94
N GLN A 292 10.38 -18.50 -9.14
CA GLN A 292 10.50 -19.84 -8.60
C GLN A 292 11.64 -19.92 -7.57
N GLN A 293 11.52 -20.94 -6.71
CA GLN A 293 12.45 -21.24 -5.64
C GLN A 293 13.85 -21.58 -6.21
N ASP A 294 14.91 -21.12 -5.53
CA ASP A 294 16.22 -21.79 -5.52
C ASP A 294 16.19 -22.95 -4.51
#